data_AF-A0A0G4GU10-F1
#
_entry.id   AF-A0A0G4GU10-F1
#
_cell.length_a   1.000
_cell.length_b   1.000
_cell.length_c   1.000
_cell.angle_alpha   90.00
_cell.angle_beta   90.00
_cell.angle_gamma   90.00
#
_symmetry.space_group_name_H-M   'P 1'
#
loop_
_entity.id
_entity.type
_entity.pdbx_description
1 polymer ?
#
loop_
_entity_poly.entity_id
_entity_poly.type
_entity_poly.pdbx_seq_one_letter_code
_entity_poly.pdbx_strand_id
1 'polypeptide(L)'
;MEAPSPASSKATGGSMSGGVTQINVGGYVIAFPSGVLLREGLRRTCVAVLLHRFDEWMLNDADGTIFIDADPLYFIWLCEKLTRLMHGWVDEIKIFDAVQPIPFYHGIFFAESPIAIDRPHRYSESQSAFRSFIDKMGVFIKSSAVRGGRGGAEVLSVSVDGRTVATTDATLADFDTLNDRFTKYGRTPVVDVSAHHFDSIVDFARRCRLSPDGAVVPPPSCADQDELVRVSEMYGVLGAMYPNILANDVMQTLLEMLGKEEPKKLCLFKSSLHGSSYASLVQRVVGRRGLLFVVKCNATNTIAVFADTKLHLPADPTSQLLFDCPVSLFSVCGAFEEGITKIDVPQDQQSVWVAGTKGAVTNENGVPHGKVAIAGGRLWLGFGEHGPSDDLLNCHQWVWKEELPANRKFVGKTITSNHASLCGAETCNFTVQRMEVFQV
;
A
#
# COMPACT_ATOMS: atom_id res chain seq x y z
N MET A 1 52.79 54.80 -9.20
CA MET A 1 52.38 53.38 -9.26
C MET A 1 50.95 53.33 -8.81
N GLU A 2 50.01 53.32 -9.76
CA GLU A 2 48.63 52.95 -9.54
C GLU A 2 48.23 52.06 -10.73
N ALA A 3 47.76 50.87 -10.41
CA ALA A 3 47.55 49.77 -11.34
C ALA A 3 46.24 49.96 -12.15
N PRO A 4 46.19 49.51 -13.41
CA PRO A 4 44.97 49.55 -14.20
C PRO A 4 44.01 48.41 -13.79
N SER A 5 42.71 48.75 -13.75
CA SER A 5 41.60 47.83 -13.54
C SER A 5 41.52 46.78 -14.68
N PRO A 6 41.23 45.50 -14.39
CA PRO A 6 41.05 44.51 -15.43
C PRO A 6 39.61 44.54 -15.97
N ALA A 7 39.53 44.38 -17.29
CA ALA A 7 38.33 44.40 -18.10
C ALA A 7 37.32 43.31 -17.69
N SER A 8 36.05 43.70 -17.73
CA SER A 8 34.88 42.82 -17.73
C SER A 8 34.92 41.90 -18.95
N SER A 9 35.17 40.61 -18.71
CA SER A 9 34.94 39.56 -19.71
C SER A 9 33.44 39.29 -19.79
N LYS A 10 32.84 39.71 -20.90
CA LYS A 10 31.53 39.21 -21.35
C LYS A 10 31.61 37.68 -21.43
N ALA A 11 30.95 37.00 -20.50
CA ALA A 11 30.59 35.60 -20.66
C ALA A 11 29.64 35.50 -21.85
N THR A 12 30.15 34.96 -22.95
CA THR A 12 29.38 34.54 -24.10
C THR A 12 28.36 33.51 -23.65
N GLY A 13 27.07 33.88 -23.69
CA GLY A 13 25.94 32.97 -23.56
C GLY A 13 26.01 31.92 -24.66
N GLY A 14 26.62 30.78 -24.34
CA GLY A 14 26.52 29.58 -25.15
C GLY A 14 25.07 29.11 -25.14
N SER A 15 24.41 29.22 -26.29
CA SER A 15 23.14 28.54 -26.58
C SER A 15 23.35 27.03 -26.39
N MET A 16 23.06 26.52 -25.19
CA MET A 16 23.05 25.08 -24.92
C MET A 16 21.87 24.47 -25.66
N SER A 17 22.14 23.73 -26.72
CA SER A 17 21.13 22.98 -27.47
C SER A 17 20.38 22.02 -26.53
N GLY A 18 19.07 22.16 -26.43
CA GLY A 18 18.20 21.25 -25.67
C GLY A 18 18.13 19.88 -26.34
N GLY A 19 19.17 19.06 -26.15
CA GLY A 19 19.22 17.69 -26.67
C GLY A 19 17.97 16.91 -26.25
N VAL A 20 17.36 16.23 -27.21
CA VAL A 20 16.18 15.39 -27.01
C VAL A 20 16.61 13.94 -27.19
N THR A 21 16.25 13.09 -26.24
CA THR A 21 16.46 11.65 -26.28
C THR A 21 15.11 10.95 -26.36
N GLN A 22 14.96 9.99 -27.26
CA GLN A 22 13.80 9.09 -27.21
C GLN A 22 13.99 8.08 -26.09
N ILE A 23 13.00 8.00 -25.20
CA ILE A 23 12.94 7.02 -24.12
C ILE A 23 11.59 6.31 -24.15
N ASN A 24 11.58 5.03 -23.82
CA ASN A 24 10.37 4.27 -23.56
C ASN A 24 10.20 4.15 -22.04
N VAL A 25 9.12 4.71 -21.52
CA VAL A 25 8.78 4.64 -20.09
C VAL A 25 7.53 3.81 -19.97
N GLY A 26 7.64 2.61 -19.38
CA GLY A 26 6.49 1.75 -19.12
C GLY A 26 5.68 1.31 -20.34
N GLY A 27 6.22 1.40 -21.57
CA GLY A 27 5.52 1.14 -22.84
C GLY A 27 5.16 2.41 -23.61
N TYR A 28 5.42 3.58 -23.05
CA TYR A 28 5.11 4.88 -23.65
C TYR A 28 6.39 5.58 -24.14
N VAL A 29 6.52 5.76 -25.46
CA VAL A 29 7.69 6.41 -26.08
C VAL A 29 7.54 7.93 -26.04
N ILE A 30 8.53 8.62 -25.48
CA ILE A 30 8.52 10.08 -25.27
C ILE A 30 9.79 10.69 -25.87
N ALA A 31 9.64 11.81 -26.57
CA ALA A 31 10.74 12.70 -26.93
C ALA A 31 11.13 13.54 -25.70
N PHE A 32 12.06 13.03 -24.89
CA PHE A 32 12.40 13.60 -23.59
C PHE A 32 13.53 14.64 -23.70
N PRO A 33 13.37 15.86 -23.15
CA PRO A 33 14.36 16.95 -23.24
C PRO A 33 15.55 16.73 -22.28
N SER A 34 16.26 15.61 -22.45
CA SER A 34 17.35 15.15 -21.58
C SER A 34 18.49 16.17 -21.47
N GLY A 35 18.75 16.97 -22.50
CA GLY A 35 19.78 18.01 -22.49
C GLY A 35 19.52 19.13 -21.47
N VAL A 36 18.25 19.37 -21.11
CA VAL A 36 17.90 20.35 -20.06
C VAL A 36 18.42 19.90 -18.69
N LEU A 37 18.57 18.60 -18.46
CA LEU A 37 19.13 18.05 -17.23
C LEU A 37 20.60 18.41 -17.02
N LEU A 38 21.32 18.88 -18.05
CA LEU A 38 22.72 19.30 -17.94
C LEU A 38 22.88 20.72 -17.36
N ARG A 39 21.77 21.44 -17.13
CA ARG A 39 21.79 22.77 -16.49
C ARG A 39 22.30 22.69 -15.05
N GLU A 40 22.84 23.81 -14.58
CA GLU A 40 23.19 23.99 -13.17
C GLU A 40 21.95 23.74 -12.28
N GLY A 41 22.15 23.08 -11.14
CA GLY A 41 21.07 22.60 -10.28
C GLY A 41 20.47 21.24 -10.68
N LEU A 42 20.41 20.89 -11.97
CA LEU A 42 19.82 19.62 -12.44
C LEU A 42 20.84 18.54 -12.75
N ARG A 43 22.06 18.92 -13.18
CA ARG A 43 23.12 17.98 -13.61
C ARG A 43 23.62 17.03 -12.53
N ARG A 44 23.26 17.26 -11.27
CA ARG A 44 23.60 16.41 -10.11
C ARG A 44 22.46 15.47 -9.73
N THR A 45 21.33 15.49 -10.42
CA THR A 45 20.23 14.56 -10.14
C THR A 45 20.57 13.15 -10.62
N CYS A 46 20.03 12.14 -9.94
CA CYS A 46 20.19 10.74 -10.33
C CYS A 46 19.74 10.48 -11.78
N VAL A 47 18.65 11.10 -12.25
CA VAL A 47 18.19 10.94 -13.64
C VAL A 47 19.15 11.54 -14.66
N ALA A 48 19.77 12.69 -14.35
CA ALA A 48 20.77 13.28 -15.22
C ALA A 48 21.99 12.37 -15.36
N VAL A 49 22.47 11.82 -14.24
CA VAL A 49 23.59 10.88 -14.24
C VAL A 49 23.24 9.56 -14.93
N LEU A 50 22.05 9.02 -14.68
CA LEU A 50 21.60 7.78 -15.31
C LEU A 50 21.59 7.90 -16.84
N LEU A 51 20.96 8.95 -17.37
CA LEU A 51 20.77 9.14 -18.81
C LEU A 51 22.02 9.61 -19.56
N HIS A 52 22.93 10.36 -18.93
CA HIS A 52 24.10 10.94 -19.61
C HIS A 52 25.41 10.20 -19.33
N ARG A 53 25.45 9.29 -18.35
CA ARG A 53 26.65 8.52 -18.00
C ARG A 53 26.49 7.01 -18.09
N PHE A 54 25.27 6.49 -17.99
CA PHE A 54 25.00 5.05 -17.90
C PHE A 54 23.95 4.58 -18.91
N ASP A 55 23.77 5.31 -20.01
CA ASP A 55 22.87 4.94 -21.11
C ASP A 55 23.13 3.53 -21.65
N GLU A 56 24.39 3.15 -21.86
CA GLU A 56 24.78 1.80 -22.30
C GLU A 56 24.40 0.69 -21.29
N TRP A 57 24.22 1.06 -20.02
CA TRP A 57 23.87 0.13 -18.94
C TRP A 57 22.35 0.00 -18.74
N MET A 58 21.56 0.87 -19.38
CA MET A 58 20.09 0.82 -19.33
C MET A 58 19.56 -0.26 -20.25
N LEU A 59 18.38 -0.81 -19.93
CA LEU A 59 17.66 -1.68 -20.85
C LEU A 59 17.22 -0.93 -22.10
N ASN A 60 17.06 -1.67 -23.20
CA ASN A 60 16.44 -1.16 -24.42
C ASN A 60 15.21 -2.00 -24.71
N ASP A 61 14.18 -1.38 -25.28
CA ASP A 61 13.04 -2.12 -25.82
C ASP A 61 13.40 -2.81 -27.15
N ALA A 62 12.42 -3.50 -27.74
CA ALA A 62 12.60 -4.22 -28.99
C ALA A 62 13.00 -3.33 -30.18
N ASP A 63 12.71 -2.03 -30.11
CA ASP A 63 13.06 -1.04 -31.14
C ASP A 63 14.43 -0.38 -30.88
N GLY A 64 15.12 -0.78 -29.80
CA GLY A 64 16.41 -0.22 -29.40
C GLY A 64 16.30 1.07 -28.59
N THR A 65 15.10 1.50 -28.22
CA THR A 65 14.88 2.72 -27.42
C THR A 65 15.24 2.46 -25.97
N ILE A 66 15.95 3.40 -25.31
CA ILE A 66 16.27 3.30 -23.88
C ILE A 66 14.99 3.13 -23.08
N PHE A 67 14.90 2.07 -22.28
CA PHE A 67 13.76 1.73 -21.45
C PHE A 67 13.97 2.16 -20.01
N ILE A 68 12.97 2.81 -19.43
CA ILE A 68 12.91 3.15 -18.01
C ILE A 68 11.68 2.49 -17.41
N ASP A 69 11.92 1.58 -16.47
CA ASP A 69 10.85 0.86 -15.77
C ASP A 69 10.24 1.73 -14.65
N ALA A 70 9.46 2.72 -15.06
CA ALA A 70 8.74 3.64 -14.20
C ALA A 70 7.33 3.89 -14.78
N ASP A 71 6.48 4.57 -14.00
CA ASP A 71 5.19 5.00 -14.49
C ASP A 71 5.31 6.11 -15.56
N PRO A 72 4.63 5.97 -16.70
CA PRO A 72 4.65 6.98 -17.76
C PRO A 72 4.19 8.37 -17.32
N LEU A 73 3.21 8.48 -16.40
CA LEU A 73 2.65 9.77 -15.98
C LEU A 73 3.71 10.65 -15.34
N TYR A 74 4.64 10.06 -14.58
CA TYR A 74 5.75 10.82 -14.00
C TYR A 74 6.65 11.42 -15.08
N PHE A 75 7.04 10.65 -16.10
CA PHE A 75 7.92 11.16 -17.16
C PHE A 75 7.20 12.11 -18.13
N ILE A 76 5.89 11.93 -18.35
CA ILE A 76 5.06 12.90 -19.09
C ILE A 76 5.03 14.24 -18.35
N TRP A 77 4.75 14.22 -17.04
CA TRP A 77 4.79 15.40 -16.18
C TRP A 77 6.18 16.05 -16.18
N LEU A 78 7.24 15.25 -16.03
CA LEU A 78 8.60 15.75 -15.99
C LEU A 78 9.02 16.36 -17.33
N CYS A 79 8.65 15.74 -18.44
CA CYS A 79 8.89 16.24 -19.79
C CYS A 79 8.24 17.61 -19.98
N GLU A 80 6.99 17.79 -19.52
CA GLU A 80 6.31 19.07 -19.53
C GLU A 80 7.09 20.12 -18.71
N LYS A 81 7.52 19.80 -17.48
CA LYS A 81 8.26 20.74 -16.63
C LYS A 81 9.62 21.13 -17.21
N LEU A 82 10.36 20.16 -17.74
CA LEU A 82 11.65 20.43 -18.40
C LEU A 82 11.47 21.28 -19.66
N THR A 83 10.38 21.09 -20.40
CA THR A 83 10.06 21.91 -21.58
C THR A 83 9.76 23.36 -21.17
N ARG A 84 8.97 23.57 -20.11
CA ARG A 84 8.73 24.93 -19.58
C ARG A 84 10.03 25.61 -19.13
N LEU A 85 10.91 24.87 -18.45
CA LEU A 85 12.22 25.35 -18.04
C LEU A 85 13.12 25.66 -19.24
N MET A 86 13.08 24.81 -20.27
CA MET A 86 13.81 25.01 -21.52
C MET A 86 13.49 26.36 -22.16
N HIS A 87 12.20 26.70 -22.21
CA HIS A 87 11.68 27.97 -22.76
C HIS A 87 11.75 29.16 -21.80
N GLY A 88 12.24 28.97 -20.57
CA GLY A 88 12.33 30.04 -19.57
C GLY A 88 10.98 30.52 -19.03
N TRP A 89 9.94 29.70 -19.11
CA TRP A 89 8.62 30.01 -18.55
C TRP A 89 8.55 29.79 -17.04
N VAL A 90 9.49 29.02 -16.51
CA VAL A 90 9.69 28.76 -15.08
C VAL A 90 11.18 28.73 -14.80
N ASP A 91 11.59 29.12 -13.59
CA ASP A 91 13.00 29.11 -13.17
C ASP A 91 13.40 27.79 -12.48
N GLU A 92 12.41 27.03 -11.99
CA GLU A 92 12.64 25.79 -11.23
C GLU A 92 11.51 24.77 -11.42
N ILE A 93 11.81 23.50 -11.14
CA ILE A 93 10.84 22.41 -11.16
C ILE A 93 10.28 22.26 -9.75
N LYS A 94 9.03 22.70 -9.56
CA LYS A 94 8.29 22.50 -8.31
C LYS A 94 7.22 21.43 -8.47
N ILE A 95 7.08 20.62 -7.44
CA ILE A 95 5.93 19.72 -7.26
C ILE A 95 4.81 20.55 -6.62
N PHE A 96 3.69 20.68 -7.33
CA PHE A 96 2.44 21.24 -6.79
C PHE A 96 1.35 20.20 -6.94
N ASP A 97 0.55 19.98 -5.90
CA ASP A 97 -0.67 19.16 -5.89
C ASP A 97 -0.53 17.77 -6.55
N ALA A 98 0.63 17.15 -6.38
CA ALA A 98 0.94 15.90 -7.08
C ALA A 98 0.37 14.69 -6.34
N VAL A 99 -0.55 13.99 -7.00
CA VAL A 99 -1.01 12.67 -6.59
C VAL A 99 0.06 11.62 -6.96
N GLN A 100 0.04 10.46 -6.29
CA GLN A 100 0.85 9.31 -6.71
C GLN A 100 0.64 9.03 -8.22
N PRO A 101 1.70 8.64 -8.96
CA PRO A 101 3.01 8.23 -8.45
C PRO A 101 4.10 9.32 -8.53
N ILE A 102 3.74 10.59 -8.82
CA ILE A 102 4.72 11.66 -9.09
C ILE A 102 5.71 11.87 -7.94
N PRO A 103 5.29 12.06 -6.66
CA PRO A 103 6.24 12.29 -5.58
C PRO A 103 7.19 11.11 -5.34
N PHE A 104 6.71 9.87 -5.55
CA PHE A 104 7.50 8.65 -5.37
C PHE A 104 8.70 8.62 -6.35
N TYR A 105 8.42 8.73 -7.64
CA TYR A 105 9.47 8.69 -8.65
C TYR A 105 10.35 9.95 -8.61
N HIS A 106 9.79 11.12 -8.30
CA HIS A 106 10.59 12.32 -8.14
C HIS A 106 11.63 12.17 -7.02
N GLY A 107 11.24 11.60 -5.88
CA GLY A 107 12.18 11.33 -4.77
C GLY A 107 13.35 10.43 -5.16
N ILE A 108 13.16 9.52 -6.13
CA ILE A 108 14.22 8.65 -6.64
C ILE A 108 15.07 9.37 -7.69
N PHE A 109 14.42 9.90 -8.73
CA PHE A 109 15.10 10.43 -9.92
C PHE A 109 15.75 11.80 -9.69
N PHE A 110 15.16 12.64 -8.84
CA PHE A 110 15.70 13.96 -8.50
C PHE A 110 16.54 13.98 -7.22
N ALA A 111 16.74 12.83 -6.57
CA ALA A 111 17.73 12.72 -5.51
C ALA A 111 19.12 13.16 -6.01
N GLU A 112 19.89 13.77 -5.12
CA GLU A 112 21.27 14.13 -5.44
C GLU A 112 22.12 12.86 -5.64
N SER A 113 22.79 12.82 -6.79
CA SER A 113 23.73 11.77 -7.14
C SER A 113 25.05 11.98 -6.39
N PRO A 114 25.62 10.93 -5.78
CA PRO A 114 26.94 10.99 -5.15
C PRO A 114 28.09 11.08 -6.16
N ILE A 115 27.80 10.94 -7.45
CA ILE A 115 28.78 11.00 -8.55
C ILE A 115 28.36 12.03 -9.61
N ALA A 116 29.34 12.60 -10.30
CA ALA A 116 29.13 13.55 -11.39
C ALA A 116 29.05 12.86 -12.76
N ILE A 117 28.38 13.50 -13.73
CA ILE A 117 28.29 13.06 -15.13
C ILE A 117 29.68 12.98 -15.77
N ASP A 118 30.49 14.03 -15.64
CA ASP A 118 31.74 14.22 -16.39
C ASP A 118 32.93 13.36 -15.91
N ARG A 119 32.77 12.51 -14.89
CA ARG A 119 33.89 11.70 -14.36
C ARG A 119 33.97 10.35 -15.10
N PRO A 120 35.10 10.02 -15.74
CA PRO A 120 35.24 8.80 -16.55
C PRO A 120 35.06 7.52 -15.72
N HIS A 121 34.68 6.43 -16.39
CA HIS A 121 34.43 5.08 -15.83
C HIS A 121 35.64 4.45 -15.10
N ARG A 122 36.84 5.05 -15.14
CA ARG A 122 38.09 4.47 -14.61
C ARG A 122 38.30 4.65 -13.10
N TYR A 123 37.24 4.80 -12.32
CA TYR A 123 37.33 4.77 -10.86
C TYR A 123 36.72 3.47 -10.37
N SER A 124 37.52 2.70 -9.63
CA SER A 124 37.19 1.34 -9.22
C SER A 124 35.80 1.24 -8.60
N GLU A 125 35.11 0.13 -8.88
CA GLU A 125 33.87 -0.32 -8.22
C GLU A 125 33.97 -0.38 -6.68
N SER A 126 35.15 -0.11 -6.13
CA SER A 126 35.44 0.03 -4.70
C SER A 126 35.22 1.43 -4.11
N GLN A 127 34.96 2.47 -4.91
CA GLN A 127 34.63 3.80 -4.36
C GLN A 127 33.22 3.82 -3.75
N SER A 128 33.13 4.33 -2.51
CA SER A 128 31.88 4.43 -1.76
C SER A 128 30.79 5.22 -2.49
N ALA A 129 31.16 6.29 -3.20
CA ALA A 129 30.23 7.11 -3.97
C ALA A 129 29.59 6.33 -5.15
N PHE A 130 30.38 5.51 -5.85
CA PHE A 130 29.86 4.69 -6.94
C PHE A 130 28.91 3.61 -6.41
N ARG A 131 29.29 2.91 -5.34
CA ARG A 131 28.43 1.92 -4.68
C ARG A 131 27.11 2.56 -4.21
N SER A 132 27.18 3.73 -3.58
CA SER A 132 25.99 4.48 -3.16
C SER A 132 25.08 4.87 -4.34
N PHE A 133 25.65 5.17 -5.52
CA PHE A 133 24.85 5.40 -6.72
C PHE A 133 24.18 4.11 -7.21
N ILE A 134 24.92 3.00 -7.29
CA ILE A 134 24.38 1.69 -7.70
C ILE A 134 23.32 1.19 -6.71
N ASP A 135 23.48 1.42 -5.41
CA ASP A 135 22.47 1.06 -4.42
C ASP A 135 21.13 1.78 -4.67
N LYS A 136 21.19 3.04 -5.13
CA LYS A 136 20.01 3.87 -5.46
C LYS A 136 19.43 3.55 -6.84
N MET A 137 20.28 3.49 -7.87
CA MET A 137 19.86 3.48 -9.28
C MET A 137 20.09 2.14 -9.98
N GLY A 138 20.72 1.17 -9.33
CA GLY A 138 20.95 -0.19 -9.85
C GLY A 138 19.66 -0.87 -10.26
N VAL A 139 18.53 -0.53 -9.64
CA VAL A 139 17.17 -0.99 -10.00
C VAL A 139 16.69 -0.54 -11.39
N PHE A 140 17.39 0.38 -12.06
CA PHE A 140 17.12 0.75 -13.46
C PHE A 140 18.22 0.28 -14.42
N ILE A 141 19.31 -0.28 -13.90
CA ILE A 141 20.46 -0.76 -14.66
C ILE A 141 20.34 -2.25 -14.92
N LYS A 142 20.63 -2.69 -16.16
CA LYS A 142 20.71 -4.10 -16.56
C LYS A 142 21.44 -4.93 -15.50
N SER A 143 20.85 -6.06 -15.10
CA SER A 143 21.46 -6.95 -14.09
C SER A 143 22.86 -7.46 -14.50
N SER A 144 23.11 -7.55 -15.80
CA SER A 144 24.37 -7.98 -16.40
C SER A 144 25.41 -6.87 -16.58
N ALA A 145 25.03 -5.59 -16.49
CA ALA A 145 25.94 -4.48 -16.82
C ALA A 145 26.98 -4.21 -15.72
N VAL A 146 26.60 -4.40 -14.44
CA VAL A 146 27.48 -4.13 -13.30
C VAL A 146 27.03 -4.91 -12.07
N ARG A 147 27.98 -5.23 -11.18
CA ARG A 147 27.63 -5.80 -9.87
C ARG A 147 26.72 -4.83 -9.09
N GLY A 148 25.54 -5.30 -8.72
CA GLY A 148 24.51 -4.49 -8.05
C GLY A 148 23.44 -3.92 -9.00
N GLY A 149 23.56 -4.16 -10.31
CA GLY A 149 22.44 -3.98 -11.24
C GLY A 149 21.28 -4.92 -10.90
N ARG A 150 20.07 -4.38 -10.83
CA ARG A 150 18.82 -5.05 -10.42
C ARG A 150 17.64 -4.67 -11.33
N GLY A 151 17.89 -4.07 -12.49
CA GLY A 151 16.86 -3.62 -13.44
C GLY A 151 16.13 -4.73 -14.18
N GLY A 152 16.60 -5.97 -14.08
CA GLY A 152 16.12 -7.09 -14.87
C GLY A 152 17.08 -7.43 -16.02
N ALA A 153 16.74 -8.50 -16.74
CA ALA A 153 17.45 -8.98 -17.91
C ALA A 153 16.81 -8.50 -19.22
N GLU A 154 15.50 -8.30 -19.24
CA GLU A 154 14.76 -7.98 -20.46
C GLU A 154 13.56 -7.05 -20.23
N VAL A 155 13.08 -6.44 -21.32
CA VAL A 155 11.84 -5.66 -21.35
C VAL A 155 10.73 -6.54 -21.91
N LEU A 156 9.68 -6.72 -21.13
CA LEU A 156 8.49 -7.48 -21.48
C LEU A 156 7.35 -6.51 -21.76
N SER A 157 6.51 -6.82 -22.74
CA SER A 157 5.38 -5.96 -23.11
C SER A 157 4.10 -6.74 -23.42
N VAL A 158 2.97 -6.08 -23.24
CA VAL A 158 1.64 -6.58 -23.58
C VAL A 158 0.82 -5.45 -24.21
N SER A 159 -0.05 -5.79 -25.15
CA SER A 159 -1.03 -4.85 -25.71
C SER A 159 -2.30 -4.87 -24.85
N VAL A 160 -2.70 -3.71 -24.34
CA VAL A 160 -3.90 -3.49 -23.53
C VAL A 160 -4.70 -2.37 -24.16
N ASP A 161 -5.92 -2.67 -24.61
CA ASP A 161 -6.80 -1.67 -25.25
C ASP A 161 -6.09 -0.88 -26.38
N GLY A 162 -5.33 -1.60 -27.22
CA GLY A 162 -4.56 -1.03 -28.33
C GLY A 162 -3.31 -0.24 -27.94
N ARG A 163 -3.00 -0.12 -26.64
CA ARG A 163 -1.78 0.52 -26.12
C ARG A 163 -0.77 -0.50 -25.66
N THR A 164 0.51 -0.19 -25.77
CA THR A 164 1.58 -1.01 -25.21
C THR A 164 1.80 -0.66 -23.75
N VAL A 165 1.81 -1.68 -22.89
CA VAL A 165 2.31 -1.59 -21.51
C VAL A 165 3.55 -2.46 -21.43
N ALA A 166 4.65 -1.91 -20.92
CA ALA A 166 5.93 -2.61 -20.82
C ALA A 166 6.55 -2.49 -19.42
N THR A 167 7.24 -3.53 -18.97
CA THR A 167 7.98 -3.56 -17.70
C THR A 167 9.14 -4.55 -17.81
N THR A 168 9.82 -4.88 -16.71
CA THR A 168 10.91 -5.86 -16.72
C THR A 168 10.53 -7.13 -15.98
N ASP A 169 11.25 -8.21 -16.29
CA ASP A 169 11.22 -9.45 -15.53
C ASP A 169 11.45 -9.23 -14.03
N ALA A 170 12.31 -8.27 -13.66
CA ALA A 170 12.55 -7.93 -12.27
C ALA A 170 11.30 -7.36 -11.56
N THR A 171 10.50 -6.52 -12.22
CA THR A 171 9.24 -6.01 -11.64
C THR A 171 8.19 -7.10 -11.46
N LEU A 172 8.22 -8.12 -12.33
CA LEU A 172 7.24 -9.20 -12.34
C LEU A 172 7.63 -10.37 -11.43
N ALA A 173 8.83 -10.37 -10.83
CA ALA A 173 9.39 -11.51 -10.12
C ALA A 173 8.54 -11.99 -8.93
N ASP A 174 7.86 -11.07 -8.24
CA ASP A 174 7.03 -11.39 -7.06
C ASP A 174 5.53 -11.55 -7.39
N PHE A 175 5.15 -11.51 -8.67
CA PHE A 175 3.75 -11.48 -9.11
C PHE A 175 3.47 -12.53 -10.20
N ASP A 176 3.47 -13.82 -9.86
CA ASP A 176 3.35 -14.93 -10.82
C ASP A 176 2.24 -14.79 -11.87
N THR A 177 1.03 -14.39 -11.45
CA THR A 177 -0.11 -14.26 -12.38
C THR A 177 0.06 -13.06 -13.32
N LEU A 178 0.61 -11.95 -12.82
CA LEU A 178 0.98 -10.81 -13.66
C LEU A 178 2.16 -11.16 -14.57
N ASN A 179 3.16 -11.90 -14.08
CA ASN A 179 4.27 -12.40 -14.87
C ASN A 179 3.78 -13.22 -16.06
N ASP A 180 2.91 -14.20 -15.80
CA ASP A 180 2.30 -15.05 -16.83
C ASP A 180 1.57 -14.23 -17.90
N ARG A 181 0.93 -13.12 -17.52
CA ARG A 181 0.28 -12.19 -18.45
C ARG A 181 1.26 -11.58 -19.45
N PHE A 182 2.48 -11.28 -19.04
CA PHE A 182 3.54 -10.74 -19.90
C PHE A 182 4.30 -11.83 -20.65
N THR A 183 4.58 -12.98 -20.01
CA THR A 183 5.47 -14.02 -20.56
C THR A 183 4.71 -15.07 -21.37
N LYS A 184 3.70 -15.72 -20.77
CA LYS A 184 2.93 -16.80 -21.41
C LYS A 184 1.87 -16.27 -22.36
N TYR A 185 1.20 -15.19 -21.96
CA TYR A 185 0.04 -14.66 -22.69
C TYR A 185 0.31 -13.36 -23.44
N GLY A 186 1.52 -12.78 -23.36
CA GLY A 186 1.84 -11.43 -23.86
C GLY A 186 1.46 -11.15 -25.32
N ARG A 187 1.40 -12.18 -26.17
CA ARG A 187 0.99 -12.07 -27.59
C ARG A 187 -0.51 -11.84 -27.81
N THR A 188 -1.34 -12.15 -26.83
CA THR A 188 -2.81 -11.99 -26.94
C THR A 188 -3.19 -10.62 -26.38
N PRO A 189 -3.86 -9.72 -27.11
CA PRO A 189 -4.27 -8.44 -26.54
C PRO A 189 -5.19 -8.61 -25.32
N VAL A 190 -5.01 -7.75 -24.32
CA VAL A 190 -5.97 -7.58 -23.20
C VAL A 190 -7.04 -6.60 -23.67
N VAL A 191 -8.30 -7.02 -23.64
CA VAL A 191 -9.44 -6.26 -24.20
C VAL A 191 -10.58 -6.03 -23.21
N ASP A 192 -10.54 -6.71 -22.06
CA ASP A 192 -11.55 -6.71 -21.01
C ASP A 192 -11.18 -5.82 -19.82
N VAL A 193 -10.03 -5.15 -19.90
CA VAL A 193 -9.51 -4.21 -18.90
C VAL A 193 -8.99 -2.97 -19.61
N SER A 194 -9.33 -1.80 -19.08
CA SER A 194 -8.77 -0.54 -19.61
C SER A 194 -7.26 -0.48 -19.39
N ALA A 195 -6.52 0.13 -20.31
CA ALA A 195 -5.09 0.38 -20.15
C ALA A 195 -4.75 1.10 -18.83
N HIS A 196 -5.60 2.03 -18.37
CA HIS A 196 -5.36 2.79 -17.14
C HIS A 196 -5.31 1.92 -15.85
N HIS A 197 -6.26 1.01 -15.68
CA HIS A 197 -6.28 0.09 -14.53
C HIS A 197 -5.13 -0.91 -14.60
N PHE A 198 -4.79 -1.37 -15.81
CA PHE A 198 -3.64 -2.25 -16.02
C PHE A 198 -2.32 -1.53 -15.70
N ASP A 199 -2.13 -0.30 -16.18
CA ASP A 199 -0.98 0.55 -15.84
C ASP A 199 -0.87 0.74 -14.33
N SER A 200 -2.00 0.95 -13.63
CA SER A 200 -2.03 1.14 -12.18
C SER A 200 -1.51 -0.07 -11.40
N ILE A 201 -1.87 -1.30 -11.81
CA ILE A 201 -1.38 -2.50 -11.13
C ILE A 201 0.10 -2.78 -11.45
N VAL A 202 0.55 -2.44 -12.67
CA VAL A 202 1.96 -2.58 -13.05
C VAL A 202 2.81 -1.53 -12.33
N ASP A 203 2.34 -0.28 -12.23
CA ASP A 203 3.00 0.74 -11.41
C ASP A 203 3.10 0.32 -9.95
N PHE A 204 2.04 -0.25 -9.38
CA PHE A 204 2.11 -0.78 -8.02
C PHE A 204 3.23 -1.82 -7.87
N ALA A 205 3.33 -2.77 -8.80
CA ALA A 205 4.42 -3.75 -8.83
C ALA A 205 5.80 -3.09 -8.95
N ARG A 206 5.95 -2.07 -9.81
CA ARG A 206 7.19 -1.29 -9.93
C ARG A 206 7.53 -0.63 -8.59
N ARG A 207 6.57 0.02 -7.93
CA ARG A 207 6.79 0.68 -6.64
C ARG A 207 7.14 -0.32 -5.54
N CYS A 208 6.54 -1.51 -5.53
CA CYS A 208 6.96 -2.62 -4.66
C CYS A 208 8.44 -2.95 -4.84
N ARG A 209 8.91 -3.14 -6.08
CA ARG A 209 10.32 -3.43 -6.37
C ARG A 209 11.27 -2.29 -6.02
N LEU A 210 10.84 -1.05 -6.26
CA LEU A 210 11.67 0.14 -6.06
C LEU A 210 11.74 0.60 -4.60
N SER A 211 10.82 0.14 -3.77
CA SER A 211 10.77 0.42 -2.35
C SER A 211 11.78 -0.43 -1.56
N PRO A 212 12.29 0.07 -0.42
CA PRO A 212 13.11 -0.74 0.49
C PRO A 212 12.35 -1.97 1.00
N ASP A 213 13.08 -3.05 1.29
CA ASP A 213 12.51 -4.27 1.85
C ASP A 213 11.64 -3.98 3.10
N GLY A 214 10.42 -4.50 3.09
CA GLY A 214 9.45 -4.31 4.18
C GLY A 214 8.73 -2.95 4.19
N ALA A 215 9.05 -2.03 3.27
CA ALA A 215 8.30 -0.79 3.16
C ALA A 215 6.86 -1.04 2.67
N VAL A 216 5.91 -0.33 3.26
CA VAL A 216 4.50 -0.40 2.85
C VAL A 216 4.29 0.48 1.62
N VAL A 217 3.96 -0.14 0.49
CA VAL A 217 3.61 0.56 -0.74
C VAL A 217 2.11 0.83 -0.76
N PRO A 218 1.67 2.10 -0.86
CA PRO A 218 0.25 2.41 -0.91
C PRO A 218 -0.36 1.93 -2.23
N PRO A 219 -1.60 1.41 -2.23
CA PRO A 219 -2.34 1.11 -3.45
C PRO A 219 -2.46 2.33 -4.38
N PRO A 220 -2.62 2.13 -5.70
CA PRO A 220 -2.90 3.22 -6.62
C PRO A 220 -4.20 3.94 -6.25
N SER A 221 -4.23 5.26 -6.43
CA SER A 221 -5.47 6.03 -6.37
C SER A 221 -6.17 5.94 -7.72
N CYS A 222 -7.41 5.45 -7.74
CA CYS A 222 -8.22 5.39 -8.95
C CYS A 222 -9.65 5.90 -8.67
N ALA A 223 -10.32 6.44 -9.69
CA ALA A 223 -11.72 6.84 -9.57
C ALA A 223 -12.66 5.63 -9.48
N ASP A 224 -12.35 4.54 -10.20
CA ASP A 224 -13.11 3.30 -10.18
C ASP A 224 -12.38 2.25 -9.33
N GLN A 225 -12.63 2.29 -8.03
CA GLN A 225 -11.96 1.42 -7.08
C GLN A 225 -12.40 -0.04 -7.21
N ASP A 226 -13.65 -0.29 -7.62
CA ASP A 226 -14.18 -1.65 -7.77
C ASP A 226 -13.52 -2.34 -8.96
N GLU A 227 -13.32 -1.61 -10.06
CA GLU A 227 -12.57 -2.10 -11.21
C GLU A 227 -11.10 -2.37 -10.86
N LEU A 228 -10.45 -1.47 -10.12
CA LEU A 228 -9.07 -1.69 -9.65
C LEU A 228 -8.97 -2.98 -8.81
N VAL A 229 -9.93 -3.25 -7.93
CA VAL A 229 -9.97 -4.49 -7.13
C VAL A 229 -10.10 -5.71 -8.03
N ARG A 230 -11.06 -5.70 -8.96
CA ARG A 230 -11.28 -6.81 -9.90
C ARG A 230 -10.01 -7.12 -10.68
N VAL A 231 -9.38 -6.11 -11.25
CA VAL A 231 -8.15 -6.24 -12.06
C VAL A 231 -6.98 -6.73 -11.20
N SER A 232 -6.85 -6.20 -9.98
CA SER A 232 -5.81 -6.61 -9.04
C SER A 232 -5.98 -8.07 -8.60
N GLU A 233 -7.23 -8.54 -8.41
CA GLU A 233 -7.52 -9.95 -8.12
C GLU A 233 -7.19 -10.83 -9.32
N MET A 234 -7.65 -10.43 -10.51
CA MET A 234 -7.45 -11.16 -11.76
C MET A 234 -5.96 -11.39 -12.08
N TYR A 235 -5.09 -10.44 -11.75
CA TYR A 235 -3.65 -10.54 -11.96
C TYR A 235 -2.83 -10.87 -10.71
N GLY A 236 -3.48 -11.28 -9.61
CA GLY A 236 -2.80 -11.75 -8.40
C GLY A 236 -2.04 -10.67 -7.62
N VAL A 237 -2.35 -9.39 -7.82
CA VAL A 237 -1.70 -8.24 -7.17
C VAL A 237 -2.46 -7.80 -5.90
N LEU A 238 -3.74 -8.15 -5.77
CA LEU A 238 -4.62 -7.68 -4.69
C LEU A 238 -4.06 -7.97 -3.28
N GLY A 239 -3.47 -9.15 -3.08
CA GLY A 239 -2.91 -9.56 -1.79
C GLY A 239 -1.74 -8.68 -1.32
N ALA A 240 -0.91 -8.21 -2.26
CA ALA A 240 0.18 -7.29 -1.96
C ALA A 240 -0.32 -5.86 -1.73
N MET A 241 -1.35 -5.42 -2.47
CA MET A 241 -1.97 -4.10 -2.27
C MET A 241 -2.68 -4.00 -0.92
N TYR A 242 -3.39 -5.06 -0.53
CA TYR A 242 -4.21 -5.08 0.69
C TYR A 242 -3.87 -6.30 1.54
N PRO A 243 -2.65 -6.36 2.12
CA PRO A 243 -2.19 -7.51 2.89
C PRO A 243 -3.10 -7.78 4.09
N ASN A 244 -3.31 -9.04 4.44
CA ASN A 244 -4.09 -9.41 5.62
C ASN A 244 -3.46 -8.87 6.91
N ILE A 245 -4.28 -8.62 7.94
CA ILE A 245 -3.78 -8.23 9.27
C ILE A 245 -2.96 -9.37 9.88
N LEU A 246 -3.41 -10.61 9.71
CA LEU A 246 -2.73 -11.80 10.21
C LEU A 246 -1.93 -12.47 9.10
N ALA A 247 -0.74 -12.94 9.45
CA ALA A 247 -0.01 -13.91 8.65
C ALA A 247 -0.80 -15.22 8.53
N ASN A 248 -0.52 -15.99 7.46
CA ASN A 248 -1.31 -17.19 7.13
C ASN A 248 -1.23 -18.28 8.20
N ASP A 249 -0.05 -18.47 8.80
CA ASP A 249 0.20 -19.40 9.91
C ASP A 249 -0.55 -19.00 11.19
N VAL A 250 -0.56 -17.70 11.52
CA VAL A 250 -1.31 -17.17 12.68
C VAL A 250 -2.81 -17.32 12.46
N MET A 251 -3.29 -17.03 11.24
CA MET A 251 -4.69 -17.27 10.86
C MET A 251 -5.04 -18.75 10.96
N GLN A 252 -4.20 -19.66 10.47
CA GLN A 252 -4.43 -21.09 10.55
C GLN A 252 -4.52 -21.58 12.01
N THR A 253 -3.59 -21.15 12.85
CA THR A 253 -3.61 -21.44 14.30
C THR A 253 -4.93 -20.99 14.95
N LEU A 254 -5.40 -19.78 14.60
CA LEU A 254 -6.67 -19.25 15.12
C LEU A 254 -7.88 -20.09 14.67
N LEU A 255 -7.86 -20.60 13.44
CA LEU A 255 -8.92 -21.45 12.89
C LEU A 255 -8.93 -22.84 13.53
N GLU A 256 -7.77 -23.43 13.79
CA GLU A 256 -7.65 -24.68 14.54
C GLU A 256 -8.22 -24.54 15.96
N MET A 257 -7.95 -23.42 16.65
CA MET A 257 -8.54 -23.12 17.96
C MET A 257 -10.08 -22.98 17.91
N LEU A 258 -10.65 -22.66 16.75
CA LEU A 258 -12.09 -22.62 16.50
C LEU A 258 -12.66 -24.00 16.10
N GLY A 259 -11.84 -25.05 16.01
CA GLY A 259 -12.23 -26.36 15.51
C GLY A 259 -12.48 -26.38 14.00
N LYS A 260 -11.83 -25.48 13.25
CA LYS A 260 -11.93 -25.36 11.80
C LYS A 260 -10.60 -25.80 11.18
N GLU A 261 -10.45 -27.09 10.91
CA GLU A 261 -9.19 -27.66 10.39
C GLU A 261 -8.98 -27.33 8.89
N GLU A 262 -10.04 -27.22 8.09
CA GLU A 262 -9.99 -26.84 6.66
C GLU A 262 -11.10 -25.85 6.23
N PRO A 263 -11.24 -24.68 6.86
CA PRO A 263 -12.31 -23.75 6.51
C PRO A 263 -12.03 -23.11 5.16
N LYS A 264 -13.07 -23.05 4.32
CA LYS A 264 -13.08 -22.14 3.18
C LYS A 264 -13.13 -20.71 3.72
N LYS A 265 -11.96 -20.09 3.85
CA LYS A 265 -11.83 -18.70 4.28
C LYS A 265 -12.15 -17.76 3.11
N LEU A 266 -13.19 -16.95 3.27
CA LEU A 266 -13.51 -15.87 2.34
C LEU A 266 -13.38 -14.52 3.05
N CYS A 267 -12.48 -13.65 2.57
CA CYS A 267 -12.39 -12.28 3.09
C CYS A 267 -13.58 -11.46 2.58
N LEU A 268 -14.48 -11.07 3.49
CA LEU A 268 -15.66 -10.28 3.15
C LEU A 268 -15.40 -8.79 3.24
N PHE A 269 -14.57 -8.37 4.19
CA PHE A 269 -14.33 -6.95 4.46
C PHE A 269 -12.89 -6.68 4.88
N LYS A 270 -12.29 -5.62 4.36
CA LYS A 270 -11.04 -5.00 4.85
C LYS A 270 -11.27 -3.50 4.95
N SER A 271 -11.03 -2.89 6.11
CA SER A 271 -11.20 -1.45 6.26
C SER A 271 -10.24 -0.65 5.38
N SER A 272 -9.07 -1.21 5.09
CA SER A 272 -8.08 -0.64 4.17
C SER A 272 -8.51 -0.64 2.71
N LEU A 273 -9.51 -1.44 2.34
CA LEU A 273 -10.01 -1.53 0.97
C LEU A 273 -11.42 -0.93 0.83
N HIS A 274 -12.30 -1.22 1.77
CA HIS A 274 -13.72 -0.86 1.71
C HIS A 274 -14.08 0.39 2.53
N GLY A 275 -13.07 1.06 3.09
CA GLY A 275 -13.23 2.15 4.04
C GLY A 275 -13.72 1.66 5.41
N SER A 276 -14.02 2.59 6.31
CA SER A 276 -14.43 2.28 7.68
C SER A 276 -15.92 2.46 7.96
N SER A 277 -16.73 2.81 6.96
CA SER A 277 -18.14 3.11 7.18
C SER A 277 -18.95 1.87 7.59
N TYR A 278 -19.95 2.07 8.45
CA TYR A 278 -20.90 1.01 8.81
C TYR A 278 -21.64 0.43 7.60
N ALA A 279 -22.05 1.29 6.65
CA ALA A 279 -22.71 0.86 5.43
C ALA A 279 -21.85 -0.10 4.59
N SER A 280 -20.55 0.20 4.46
CA SER A 280 -19.60 -0.64 3.72
C SER A 280 -19.48 -2.06 4.31
N LEU A 281 -19.47 -2.17 5.65
CA LEU A 281 -19.43 -3.46 6.35
C LEU A 281 -20.72 -4.24 6.11
N VAL A 282 -21.86 -3.61 6.38
CA VAL A 282 -23.19 -4.22 6.29
C VAL A 282 -23.46 -4.77 4.90
N GLN A 283 -23.15 -4.02 3.85
CA GLN A 283 -23.35 -4.44 2.45
C GLN A 283 -22.63 -5.77 2.12
N ARG A 284 -21.52 -6.05 2.79
CA ARG A 284 -20.65 -7.21 2.51
C ARG A 284 -20.92 -8.40 3.44
N VAL A 285 -21.31 -8.12 4.68
CA VAL A 285 -21.38 -9.12 5.75
C VAL A 285 -22.82 -9.60 6.02
N VAL A 286 -23.85 -8.81 5.72
CA VAL A 286 -25.24 -9.22 5.95
C VAL A 286 -25.58 -10.48 5.14
N GLY A 287 -26.27 -11.40 5.80
CA GLY A 287 -26.67 -12.69 5.24
C GLY A 287 -25.56 -13.75 5.27
N ARG A 288 -24.34 -13.41 5.72
CA ARG A 288 -23.23 -14.35 5.90
C ARG A 288 -23.24 -14.92 7.32
N ARG A 289 -22.76 -16.15 7.47
CA ARG A 289 -22.65 -16.88 8.75
C ARG A 289 -21.20 -17.29 9.00
N GLY A 290 -20.83 -17.43 10.28
CA GLY A 290 -19.50 -17.89 10.69
C GLY A 290 -18.48 -16.78 10.47
N LEU A 291 -18.64 -15.68 11.20
CA LEU A 291 -17.90 -14.46 10.96
C LEU A 291 -16.75 -14.31 11.92
N LEU A 292 -15.55 -14.18 11.38
CA LEU A 292 -14.33 -13.88 12.12
C LEU A 292 -13.93 -12.43 11.90
N PHE A 293 -14.11 -11.61 12.93
CA PHE A 293 -13.61 -10.24 12.99
C PHE A 293 -12.16 -10.26 13.47
N VAL A 294 -11.26 -9.64 12.71
CA VAL A 294 -9.86 -9.46 13.08
C VAL A 294 -9.59 -7.97 13.18
N VAL A 295 -9.12 -7.51 14.33
CA VAL A 295 -9.01 -6.10 14.66
C VAL A 295 -7.58 -5.79 15.10
N LYS A 296 -6.85 -5.03 14.27
CA LYS A 296 -5.51 -4.51 14.57
C LYS A 296 -5.68 -3.24 15.40
N CYS A 297 -5.58 -3.35 16.72
CA CYS A 297 -5.81 -2.23 17.62
C CYS A 297 -4.66 -1.21 17.52
N ASN A 298 -3.41 -1.69 17.54
CA ASN A 298 -2.21 -0.85 17.41
C ASN A 298 -1.03 -1.69 16.86
N ALA A 299 0.19 -1.14 16.86
CA ALA A 299 1.39 -1.80 16.37
C ALA A 299 1.64 -3.20 16.99
N THR A 300 1.33 -3.39 18.27
CA THR A 300 1.61 -4.61 19.04
C THR A 300 0.37 -5.47 19.32
N ASN A 301 -0.83 -4.87 19.34
CA ASN A 301 -2.05 -5.53 19.78
C ASN A 301 -2.98 -5.85 18.61
N THR A 302 -3.40 -7.11 18.55
CA THR A 302 -4.42 -7.61 17.62
C THR A 302 -5.37 -8.50 18.40
N ILE A 303 -6.67 -8.31 18.20
CA ILE A 303 -7.71 -9.17 18.75
C ILE A 303 -8.49 -9.82 17.62
N ALA A 304 -9.18 -10.92 17.93
CA ALA A 304 -10.12 -11.54 17.02
C ALA A 304 -11.39 -11.95 17.75
N VAL A 305 -12.52 -11.88 17.07
CA VAL A 305 -13.81 -12.33 17.59
C VAL A 305 -14.53 -13.15 16.53
N PHE A 306 -14.83 -14.40 16.86
CA PHE A 306 -15.65 -15.28 16.04
C PHE A 306 -17.08 -15.29 16.54
N ALA A 307 -18.06 -15.11 15.66
CA ALA A 307 -19.47 -15.23 15.96
C ALA A 307 -20.13 -16.24 14.99
N ASP A 308 -20.67 -17.34 15.53
CA ASP A 308 -21.43 -18.32 14.74
C ASP A 308 -22.90 -17.94 14.63
N THR A 309 -23.15 -16.82 13.95
CA THR A 309 -24.50 -16.39 13.61
C THR A 309 -24.56 -15.85 12.19
N LYS A 310 -25.76 -15.87 11.63
CA LYS A 310 -26.05 -15.22 10.35
C LYS A 310 -26.50 -13.79 10.64
N LEU A 311 -25.67 -12.80 10.30
CA LEU A 311 -26.02 -11.42 10.59
C LEU A 311 -27.15 -10.93 9.68
N HIS A 312 -28.16 -10.34 10.31
CA HIS A 312 -29.28 -9.67 9.66
C HIS A 312 -29.43 -8.27 10.21
N LEU A 313 -29.92 -7.35 9.38
CA LEU A 313 -30.37 -6.04 9.86
C LEU A 313 -31.82 -6.13 10.33
N PRO A 314 -32.23 -5.29 11.29
CA PRO A 314 -33.64 -5.12 11.60
C PRO A 314 -34.44 -4.62 10.40
N ALA A 315 -35.74 -4.96 10.37
CA ALA A 315 -36.67 -4.42 9.37
C ALA A 315 -36.85 -2.90 9.49
N ASP A 316 -36.88 -2.39 10.72
CA ASP A 316 -36.85 -0.94 10.99
C ASP A 316 -35.39 -0.46 11.01
N PRO A 317 -34.98 0.45 10.10
CA PRO A 317 -33.61 0.93 10.01
C PRO A 317 -33.13 1.72 11.25
N THR A 318 -34.02 2.12 12.16
CA THR A 318 -33.68 2.85 13.40
C THR A 318 -33.52 1.93 14.61
N SER A 319 -33.97 0.68 14.51
CA SER A 319 -33.95 -0.29 15.61
C SER A 319 -32.62 -1.07 15.69
N GLN A 320 -32.54 -2.06 16.58
CA GLN A 320 -31.41 -2.98 16.74
C GLN A 320 -31.91 -4.42 16.83
N LEU A 321 -31.07 -5.39 16.48
CA LEU A 321 -31.31 -6.83 16.65
C LEU A 321 -30.28 -7.45 17.57
N LEU A 322 -30.75 -8.38 18.40
CA LEU A 322 -29.96 -9.26 19.26
C LEU A 322 -29.92 -10.67 18.68
N PHE A 323 -28.73 -11.25 18.59
CA PHE A 323 -28.50 -12.64 18.26
C PHE A 323 -27.79 -13.33 19.41
N ASP A 324 -28.47 -14.26 20.09
CA ASP A 324 -27.82 -15.16 21.04
C ASP A 324 -27.14 -16.29 20.24
N CYS A 325 -25.81 -16.35 20.29
CA CYS A 325 -25.04 -17.27 19.48
C CYS A 325 -23.67 -17.55 20.10
N PRO A 326 -23.03 -18.69 19.79
CA PRO A 326 -21.68 -18.95 20.22
C PRO A 326 -20.71 -17.85 19.76
N VAL A 327 -19.98 -17.27 20.71
CA VAL A 327 -18.96 -16.25 20.47
C VAL A 327 -17.64 -16.70 21.09
N SER A 328 -16.55 -16.56 20.35
CA SER A 328 -15.19 -16.77 20.86
C SER A 328 -14.36 -15.51 20.69
N LEU A 329 -13.84 -14.98 21.80
CA LEU A 329 -12.98 -13.80 21.84
C LEU A 329 -11.53 -14.22 22.04
N PHE A 330 -10.60 -13.59 21.31
CA PHE A 330 -9.18 -13.90 21.36
C PHE A 330 -8.35 -12.63 21.46
N SER A 331 -7.31 -12.68 22.29
CA SER A 331 -6.11 -11.85 22.11
C SER A 331 -5.16 -12.61 21.19
N VAL A 332 -4.97 -12.11 19.97
CA VAL A 332 -4.05 -12.73 18.99
C VAL A 332 -2.61 -12.33 19.26
N CYS A 333 -2.37 -11.05 19.59
CA CYS A 333 -1.05 -10.52 19.94
C CYS A 333 -1.15 -9.41 20.99
N GLY A 334 -0.10 -9.25 21.81
CA GLY A 334 0.18 -8.04 22.58
C GLY A 334 -0.42 -7.95 24.00
N ALA A 335 -1.51 -8.65 24.31
CA ALA A 335 -2.09 -8.62 25.66
C ALA A 335 -1.50 -9.68 26.61
N PHE A 336 -0.83 -10.70 26.06
CA PHE A 336 -0.21 -11.81 26.78
C PHE A 336 1.22 -12.02 26.25
N GLU A 337 2.10 -12.61 27.08
CA GLU A 337 3.50 -12.82 26.71
C GLU A 337 3.68 -13.72 25.49
N GLU A 338 2.88 -14.79 25.38
CA GLU A 338 3.06 -15.78 24.33
C GLU A 338 1.74 -16.34 23.78
N GLY A 339 1.69 -16.43 22.45
CA GLY A 339 0.66 -17.14 21.69
C GLY A 339 -0.71 -16.46 21.66
N ILE A 340 -1.60 -17.04 20.85
CA ILE A 340 -3.01 -16.67 20.80
C ILE A 340 -3.67 -17.14 22.09
N THR A 341 -4.38 -16.23 22.76
CA THR A 341 -5.09 -16.53 24.01
C THR A 341 -6.59 -16.36 23.82
N LYS A 342 -7.35 -17.43 24.01
CA LYS A 342 -8.83 -17.39 24.06
C LYS A 342 -9.28 -16.81 25.41
N ILE A 343 -10.28 -15.94 25.36
CA ILE A 343 -10.95 -15.37 26.53
C ILE A 343 -12.32 -16.04 26.66
N ASP A 344 -12.61 -16.55 27.86
CA ASP A 344 -13.87 -17.23 28.13
C ASP A 344 -14.98 -16.18 28.32
N VAL A 345 -15.90 -16.14 27.35
CA VAL A 345 -17.09 -15.29 27.41
C VAL A 345 -18.22 -16.10 28.08
N PRO A 346 -18.80 -15.63 29.20
CA PRO A 346 -19.91 -16.30 29.87
C PRO A 346 -21.05 -16.62 28.89
N GLN A 347 -21.66 -17.80 29.02
CA GLN A 347 -22.63 -18.30 28.04
C GLN A 347 -23.84 -17.37 27.86
N ASP A 348 -24.32 -16.76 28.95
CA ASP A 348 -25.40 -15.76 28.96
C ASP A 348 -25.00 -14.41 28.34
N GLN A 349 -23.72 -14.22 28.08
CA GLN A 349 -23.14 -13.03 27.46
C GLN A 349 -22.64 -13.31 26.03
N GLN A 350 -22.83 -14.52 25.51
CA GLN A 350 -22.48 -14.85 24.13
C GLN A 350 -23.58 -14.38 23.17
N SER A 351 -23.48 -13.12 22.80
CA SER A 351 -24.43 -12.48 21.89
C SER A 351 -23.80 -11.44 20.98
N VAL A 352 -24.51 -11.13 19.90
CA VAL A 352 -24.17 -10.06 18.94
C VAL A 352 -25.36 -9.13 18.78
N TRP A 353 -25.12 -7.83 18.92
CA TRP A 353 -26.10 -6.78 18.72
C TRP A 353 -25.73 -6.01 17.45
N VAL A 354 -26.71 -5.76 16.59
CA VAL A 354 -26.51 -5.06 15.31
C VAL A 354 -27.58 -3.98 15.15
N ALA A 355 -27.15 -2.75 14.91
CA ALA A 355 -28.05 -1.64 14.62
C ALA A 355 -28.68 -1.77 13.21
N GLY A 356 -29.81 -1.10 12.98
CA GLY A 356 -30.24 -0.77 11.62
C GLY A 356 -29.33 0.28 10.98
N THR A 357 -29.49 0.53 9.67
CA THR A 357 -28.62 1.46 8.93
C THR A 357 -28.68 2.91 9.43
N LYS A 358 -29.75 3.29 10.16
CA LYS A 358 -29.95 4.61 10.78
C LYS A 358 -30.04 4.52 12.31
N GLY A 359 -29.84 3.33 12.88
CA GLY A 359 -30.02 3.05 14.29
C GLY A 359 -28.70 3.06 15.05
N ALA A 360 -28.79 2.60 16.29
CA ALA A 360 -27.68 2.42 17.20
C ALA A 360 -27.89 1.19 18.07
N VAL A 361 -26.80 0.55 18.46
CA VAL A 361 -26.78 -0.39 19.56
C VAL A 361 -26.77 0.40 20.86
N THR A 362 -27.65 0.04 21.80
CA THR A 362 -27.76 0.69 23.10
C THR A 362 -27.13 -0.13 24.22
N ASN A 363 -26.61 0.52 25.26
CA ASN A 363 -26.22 -0.16 26.48
C ASN A 363 -27.45 -0.59 27.32
N GLU A 364 -27.19 -1.17 28.50
CA GLU A 364 -28.24 -1.62 29.44
C GLU A 364 -29.18 -0.49 29.90
N ASN A 365 -28.71 0.76 29.88
CA ASN A 365 -29.51 1.95 30.22
C ASN A 365 -30.30 2.50 29.02
N GLY A 366 -30.28 1.83 27.86
CA GLY A 366 -30.92 2.30 26.63
C GLY A 366 -30.18 3.45 25.94
N VAL A 367 -28.96 3.78 26.36
CA VAL A 367 -28.19 4.88 25.76
C VAL A 367 -27.47 4.37 24.50
N PRO A 368 -27.64 5.06 23.34
CA PRO A 368 -27.03 4.64 22.09
C PRO A 368 -25.52 4.92 22.07
N HIS A 369 -24.73 3.89 21.78
CA HIS A 369 -23.27 3.99 21.84
C HIS A 369 -22.53 3.49 20.61
N GLY A 370 -23.04 2.49 19.89
CA GLY A 370 -22.31 1.91 18.75
C GLY A 370 -23.18 1.38 17.62
N LYS A 371 -22.56 0.72 16.64
CA LYS A 371 -23.26 0.11 15.49
C LYS A 371 -23.34 -1.41 15.58
N VAL A 372 -22.31 -2.03 16.17
CA VAL A 372 -22.25 -3.46 16.43
C VAL A 372 -21.66 -3.66 17.82
N ALA A 373 -22.25 -4.52 18.64
CA ALA A 373 -21.65 -5.00 19.88
C ALA A 373 -21.54 -6.53 19.84
N ILE A 374 -20.41 -7.08 20.27
CA ILE A 374 -20.08 -8.50 20.15
C ILE A 374 -19.62 -9.00 21.52
N ALA A 375 -19.90 -10.27 21.84
CA ALA A 375 -19.57 -10.92 23.11
C ALA A 375 -20.15 -10.15 24.30
N GLY A 376 -21.45 -9.82 24.26
CA GLY A 376 -22.12 -9.13 25.37
C GLY A 376 -21.53 -7.75 25.66
N GLY A 377 -21.13 -7.02 24.61
CA GLY A 377 -20.56 -5.68 24.75
C GLY A 377 -19.08 -5.60 25.11
N ARG A 378 -18.33 -6.71 25.06
CA ARG A 378 -16.86 -6.71 25.24
C ARG A 378 -16.12 -6.08 24.06
N LEU A 379 -16.73 -6.06 22.89
CA LEU A 379 -16.26 -5.31 21.72
C LEU A 379 -17.43 -4.54 21.08
N TRP A 380 -17.27 -3.24 20.92
CA TRP A 380 -18.16 -2.38 20.15
C TRP A 380 -17.44 -1.81 18.94
N LEU A 381 -18.13 -1.77 17.81
CA LEU A 381 -17.68 -1.13 16.56
C LEU A 381 -18.54 0.10 16.28
N GLY A 382 -17.91 1.18 15.83
CA GLY A 382 -18.58 2.46 15.60
C GLY A 382 -19.01 3.12 16.91
N PHE A 383 -18.21 2.96 17.97
CA PHE A 383 -18.50 3.49 19.29
C PHE A 383 -18.32 5.01 19.35
N GLY A 384 -19.18 5.71 20.07
CA GLY A 384 -18.94 7.09 20.48
C GLY A 384 -19.59 7.43 21.83
N GLU A 385 -18.90 8.30 22.58
CA GLU A 385 -19.31 8.71 23.93
C GLU A 385 -20.59 9.55 23.93
N HIS A 386 -20.83 10.28 22.84
CA HIS A 386 -22.01 11.14 22.64
C HIS A 386 -22.95 10.64 21.54
N GLY A 387 -22.90 9.32 21.27
CA GLY A 387 -23.70 8.67 20.23
C GLY A 387 -22.85 7.81 19.30
N PRO A 388 -23.48 6.95 18.48
CA PRO A 388 -22.76 6.04 17.61
C PRO A 388 -21.98 6.81 16.53
N SER A 389 -20.80 6.29 16.20
CA SER A 389 -20.01 6.73 15.05
C SER A 389 -20.30 5.84 13.85
N ASP A 390 -20.43 6.42 12.66
CA ASP A 390 -20.46 5.65 11.42
C ASP A 390 -19.08 5.10 11.04
N ASP A 391 -18.00 5.65 11.63
CA ASP A 391 -16.64 5.15 11.47
C ASP A 391 -16.39 4.00 12.44
N LEU A 392 -16.39 2.79 11.90
CA LEU A 392 -16.21 1.53 12.63
C LEU A 392 -14.83 1.37 13.26
N LEU A 393 -13.86 2.20 12.91
CA LEU A 393 -12.56 2.18 13.56
C LEU A 393 -12.62 2.75 14.98
N ASN A 394 -13.65 3.54 15.32
CA ASN A 394 -13.89 3.93 16.70
C ASN A 394 -14.51 2.76 17.45
N CYS A 395 -13.79 2.20 18.40
CA CYS A 395 -14.16 0.98 19.09
C CYS A 395 -14.16 1.18 20.60
N HIS A 396 -14.90 0.31 21.27
CA HIS A 396 -14.86 0.15 22.72
C HIS A 396 -14.55 -1.31 23.04
N GLN A 397 -13.50 -1.57 23.83
CA GLN A 397 -13.10 -2.93 24.17
C GLN A 397 -12.69 -3.03 25.62
N TRP A 398 -13.23 -4.04 26.30
CA TRP A 398 -12.89 -4.41 27.66
C TRP A 398 -13.22 -5.88 27.90
N VAL A 399 -12.61 -6.46 28.93
CA VAL A 399 -12.95 -7.77 29.49
C VAL A 399 -12.89 -7.67 31.01
N TRP A 400 -13.61 -8.55 31.71
CA TRP A 400 -13.47 -8.66 33.15
C TRP A 400 -12.15 -9.34 33.48
N LYS A 401 -11.46 -8.91 34.56
CA LYS A 401 -10.20 -9.54 34.96
C LYS A 401 -10.36 -11.00 35.35
N GLU A 402 -11.51 -11.37 35.89
CA GLU A 402 -11.85 -12.76 36.23
C GLU A 402 -12.06 -13.66 35.00
N GLU A 403 -12.27 -13.08 33.80
CA GLU A 403 -12.33 -13.82 32.53
C GLU A 403 -10.93 -14.07 31.94
N LEU A 404 -9.90 -13.44 32.50
CA LEU A 404 -8.54 -13.66 32.02
C LEU A 404 -8.05 -15.04 32.47
N PRO A 405 -7.46 -15.84 31.56
CA PRO A 405 -7.02 -17.18 31.89
C PRO A 405 -5.89 -17.15 32.93
N ALA A 406 -6.13 -17.77 34.09
CA ALA A 406 -5.20 -17.78 35.22
C ALA A 406 -3.84 -18.45 34.91
N ASN A 407 -3.79 -19.32 33.89
CA ASN A 407 -2.58 -20.01 33.45
C ASN A 407 -1.78 -19.22 32.40
N ARG A 408 -2.16 -17.98 32.07
CA ARG A 408 -1.46 -17.13 31.12
C ARG A 408 -1.09 -15.81 31.78
N LYS A 409 0.14 -15.34 31.54
CA LYS A 409 0.59 -14.05 32.05
C LYS A 409 0.06 -12.90 31.20
N PHE A 410 -0.89 -12.16 31.75
CA PHE A 410 -1.41 -10.94 31.16
C PHE A 410 -0.39 -9.80 31.31
N VAL A 411 -0.04 -9.16 30.20
CA VAL A 411 0.88 -8.00 30.14
C VAL A 411 0.21 -6.76 29.52
N GLY A 412 -1.08 -6.88 29.18
CA GLY A 412 -1.88 -5.78 28.67
C GLY A 412 -2.17 -4.69 29.71
N LYS A 413 -2.99 -3.71 29.30
CA LYS A 413 -3.33 -2.57 30.14
C LYS A 413 -4.52 -2.90 31.04
N THR A 414 -4.39 -2.56 32.32
CA THR A 414 -5.51 -2.54 33.26
C THR A 414 -6.24 -1.22 33.12
N ILE A 415 -7.55 -1.25 32.90
CA ILE A 415 -8.37 -0.04 32.74
C ILE A 415 -8.91 0.41 34.11
N THR A 416 -9.45 -0.53 34.89
CA THR A 416 -9.97 -0.29 36.24
C THR A 416 -9.56 -1.42 37.19
N SER A 417 -10.00 -1.40 38.45
CA SER A 417 -9.78 -2.52 39.36
C SER A 417 -10.31 -3.85 38.79
N ASN A 418 -11.37 -3.82 37.97
CA ASN A 418 -12.11 -4.99 37.52
C ASN A 418 -12.01 -5.23 35.99
N HIS A 419 -11.59 -4.23 35.21
CA HIS A 419 -11.53 -4.33 33.74
C HIS A 419 -10.11 -4.29 33.20
N ALA A 420 -9.90 -5.02 32.12
CA ALA A 420 -8.65 -5.05 31.36
C ALA A 420 -8.90 -4.81 29.86
N SER A 421 -7.88 -4.27 29.17
CA SER A 421 -7.87 -4.08 27.72
C SER A 421 -7.00 -5.12 27.05
N LEU A 422 -7.53 -5.78 26.02
CA LEU A 422 -6.77 -6.62 25.09
C LEU A 422 -6.12 -5.78 23.98
N CYS A 423 -6.63 -4.59 23.74
CA CYS A 423 -6.17 -3.68 22.68
C CYS A 423 -4.99 -2.78 23.07
N GLY A 424 -4.48 -2.90 24.31
CA GLY A 424 -3.35 -2.10 24.79
C GLY A 424 -3.70 -0.63 25.03
N ALA A 425 -4.99 -0.28 25.08
CA ALA A 425 -5.46 1.06 25.41
C ALA A 425 -5.58 1.25 26.92
N GLU A 426 -5.34 2.47 27.41
CA GLU A 426 -5.48 2.83 28.83
C GLU A 426 -6.93 3.14 29.22
N THR A 427 -7.81 3.27 28.23
CA THR A 427 -9.26 3.39 28.41
C THR A 427 -9.96 2.32 27.59
N CYS A 428 -11.26 2.11 27.80
CA CYS A 428 -12.03 1.20 26.96
C CYS A 428 -12.17 1.70 25.51
N ASN A 429 -12.07 3.01 25.27
CA ASN A 429 -12.26 3.62 23.96
C ASN A 429 -10.92 3.70 23.22
N PHE A 430 -10.91 3.37 21.93
CA PHE A 430 -9.72 3.47 21.11
C PHE A 430 -10.08 3.51 19.61
N THR A 431 -9.15 4.02 18.80
CA THR A 431 -9.26 3.98 17.35
C THR A 431 -8.41 2.83 16.81
N VAL A 432 -9.07 1.87 16.17
CA VAL A 432 -8.47 0.73 15.48
C VAL A 432 -7.66 1.19 14.28
N GLN A 433 -6.50 0.58 14.03
CA GLN A 433 -5.72 0.85 12.82
C GLN A 433 -6.36 0.21 11.59
N ARG A 434 -6.74 -1.07 11.69
CA ARG A 434 -7.34 -1.84 10.60
C ARG A 434 -8.30 -2.90 11.13
N MET A 435 -9.33 -3.19 10.37
CA MET A 435 -10.28 -4.27 10.65
C MET A 435 -10.51 -5.13 9.41
N GLU A 436 -10.60 -6.43 9.60
CA GLU A 436 -10.96 -7.39 8.56
C GLU A 436 -12.08 -8.32 9.05
N VAL A 437 -12.94 -8.75 8.14
CA VAL A 437 -13.98 -9.74 8.44
C VAL A 437 -13.89 -10.88 7.43
N PHE A 438 -13.79 -12.09 7.94
CA PHE A 438 -13.75 -13.32 7.16
C PHE A 438 -14.99 -14.16 7.44
N GLN A 439 -15.45 -14.88 6.43
CA GLN A 439 -16.33 -16.03 6.59
C GLN A 439 -15.48 -17.29 6.67
N VAL A 440 -15.71 -18.11 7.71
CA VAL A 440 -14.88 -19.30 8.05
C VAL A 440 -15.70 -20.51 8.49
#